data_AF-N9BL22-F1
#
_entry.id   AF-N9BL22-F1
#
_cell.length_a   1.000
_cell.length_b   1.000
_cell.length_c   1.000
_cell.angle_alpha   90.00
_cell.angle_beta   90.00
_cell.angle_gamma   90.00
#
_symmetry.space_group_name_H-M   'P 1'
#
loop_
_entity.id
_entity.type
_entity.pdbx_description
1 polymer ?
#
loop_
_entity_poly.entity_id
_entity_poly.type
_entity_poly.pdbx_seq_one_letter_code
_entity_poly.pdbx_strand_id
1 'polypeptide(L)'
;MTHFSERFKLDFKIVALGIILSCGVVYAIYSTVRHFYVLKQVNEAKEMMSDIQSLLVWSMHQYHDDIMKACHFKNIQQIAQSVEFQNMNRILKLQDQIRQQSQFVEQIKVNAKPDLHHCITTAYFRKEPFVSELITGKYISYHYDFKSETIKCVTNIDKRALVKSCIRE
;
A
#
# COMPACT_ATOMS: atom_id res chain seq x y z
N MET A 1 45.54 9.40 -59.70
CA MET A 1 45.88 8.79 -58.39
C MET A 1 44.63 8.86 -57.52
N THR A 2 43.80 7.82 -57.61
CA THR A 2 42.56 7.68 -56.83
C THR A 2 42.90 6.92 -55.57
N HIS A 3 42.77 7.54 -54.39
CA HIS A 3 42.53 6.75 -53.19
C HIS A 3 41.30 7.32 -52.49
N PHE A 4 40.32 6.44 -52.40
CA PHE A 4 38.96 6.71 -51.99
C PHE A 4 38.96 7.32 -50.59
N SER A 5 38.23 8.43 -50.48
CA SER A 5 37.49 8.77 -49.28
C SER A 5 36.70 7.52 -48.88
N GLU A 6 37.21 6.78 -47.89
CA GLU A 6 36.43 5.80 -47.13
C GLU A 6 35.35 6.56 -46.38
N ARG A 7 34.28 6.91 -47.12
CA ARG A 7 33.02 7.29 -46.53
C ARG A 7 32.63 6.13 -45.63
N PHE A 8 32.72 6.34 -44.32
CA PHE A 8 31.99 5.60 -43.29
C PHE A 8 30.59 5.31 -43.83
N LYS A 9 30.37 4.13 -44.41
CA LYS A 9 29.04 3.65 -44.79
C LYS A 9 28.41 3.28 -43.47
N LEU A 10 27.83 4.28 -42.82
CA LEU A 10 27.01 4.15 -41.64
C LEU A 10 25.95 3.09 -41.99
N ASP A 11 26.11 1.87 -41.47
CA ASP A 11 25.15 0.80 -41.76
C ASP A 11 23.85 1.18 -41.05
N PHE A 12 22.91 1.68 -41.85
CA PHE A 12 21.63 2.17 -41.36
C PHE A 12 20.91 1.10 -40.53
N LYS A 13 21.13 -0.19 -40.79
CA LYS A 13 20.57 -1.28 -39.98
C LYS A 13 21.17 -1.30 -38.58
N ILE A 14 22.50 -1.15 -38.45
CA ILE A 14 23.19 -1.13 -37.16
C ILE A 14 22.75 0.10 -36.35
N VAL A 15 22.62 1.26 -37.01
CA VAL A 15 22.17 2.50 -36.37
C VAL A 15 20.72 2.40 -35.93
N ALA A 16 19.83 1.87 -36.77
CA ALA A 16 18.43 1.65 -36.42
C ALA A 16 18.28 0.65 -35.26
N LEU A 17 19.07 -0.42 -35.26
CA LEU A 17 19.07 -1.40 -34.17
C LEU A 17 19.54 -0.77 -32.85
N GLY A 18 20.56 0.10 -32.91
CA GLY A 18 21.04 0.87 -31.76
C GLY A 18 20.00 1.83 -31.20
N ILE A 19 19.22 2.50 -32.06
CA ILE A 19 18.10 3.37 -31.64
C ILE A 19 16.98 2.54 -30.99
N ILE A 20 16.60 1.41 -31.58
CA ILE A 20 15.56 0.55 -31.01
C ILE A 20 15.99 0.00 -29.64
N LEU A 21 17.25 -0.45 -29.51
CA LEU A 21 17.81 -0.90 -28.25
C LEU A 21 17.82 0.22 -27.20
N SER A 22 18.26 1.43 -27.56
CA SER A 22 18.29 2.54 -26.62
C SER A 22 16.89 2.97 -26.18
N CYS A 23 15.91 3.04 -27.11
CA CYS A 23 14.52 3.27 -26.78
C CYS A 23 13.95 2.19 -25.85
N GLY A 24 14.27 0.92 -26.10
CA GLY A 24 13.85 -0.20 -25.27
C GLY A 24 14.39 -0.11 -23.84
N VAL A 25 15.68 0.20 -23.68
CA VAL A 25 16.30 0.40 -22.37
C VAL A 25 15.68 1.58 -21.62
N VAL A 26 15.51 2.73 -22.29
CA VAL A 26 14.88 3.91 -21.68
C VAL A 26 13.45 3.61 -21.23
N TYR A 27 12.67 2.92 -22.07
CA TYR A 27 11.30 2.53 -21.73
C TYR A 27 11.27 1.56 -20.53
N ALA A 28 12.18 0.59 -20.48
CA ALA A 28 12.29 -0.35 -19.37
C ALA A 28 12.62 0.37 -18.04
N ILE A 29 13.56 1.31 -18.05
CA ILE A 29 13.90 2.14 -16.88
C ILE A 29 12.68 2.97 -16.46
N TYR A 30 12.04 3.67 -17.40
CA TYR A 30 10.85 4.48 -17.13
C TYR A 30 9.72 3.67 -16.49
N SER A 31 9.40 2.50 -17.07
CA SER A 31 8.37 1.60 -16.56
C SER A 31 8.70 1.09 -15.15
N THR A 32 9.98 0.78 -14.89
CA THR A 32 10.46 0.32 -13.59
C THR A 32 10.36 1.41 -12.52
N VAL A 33 10.85 2.62 -12.81
CA VAL A 33 10.75 3.77 -11.91
C VAL A 33 9.29 4.07 -11.57
N ARG A 34 8.43 4.09 -12.60
CA ARG A 34 6.99 4.30 -12.41
C ARG A 34 6.39 3.19 -11.53
N HIS A 35 6.75 1.92 -11.75
CA HIS A 35 6.24 0.82 -10.92
C HIS A 35 6.63 0.98 -9.44
N PHE A 36 7.90 1.25 -9.14
CA PHE A 36 8.37 1.43 -7.77
C PHE A 36 7.78 2.67 -7.10
N TYR A 37 7.56 3.75 -7.86
CA TYR A 37 6.88 4.93 -7.36
C TYR A 37 5.47 4.62 -6.87
N VAL A 38 4.66 3.89 -7.65
CA VAL A 38 3.31 3.49 -7.24
C VAL A 38 3.35 2.46 -6.10
N LEU A 39 4.30 1.54 -6.13
CA LEU A 39 4.48 0.55 -5.08
C LEU A 39 4.78 1.21 -3.72
N LYS A 40 5.58 2.29 -3.71
CA LYS A 40 5.83 3.09 -2.51
C LYS A 40 4.53 3.67 -1.93
N GLN A 41 3.68 4.27 -2.77
CA GLN A 41 2.40 4.84 -2.32
C GLN A 41 1.49 3.76 -1.69
N VAL A 42 1.43 2.58 -2.32
CA VAL A 42 0.67 1.44 -1.80
C VAL A 42 1.26 0.90 -0.50
N ASN A 43 2.58 0.80 -0.39
CA ASN A 43 3.25 0.32 0.82
C ASN A 43 3.01 1.25 2.01
N GLU A 44 3.03 2.57 1.79
CA GLU A 44 2.70 3.54 2.85
C GLU A 44 1.29 3.31 3.41
N ALA A 45 0.31 3.10 2.55
CA ALA A 45 -1.05 2.77 3.00
C ALA A 45 -1.10 1.43 3.76
N LYS A 46 -0.37 0.41 3.29
CA LYS A 46 -0.31 -0.90 3.96
C LYS A 46 0.36 -0.82 5.33
N GLU A 47 1.41 -0.02 5.46
CA GLU A 47 2.13 0.21 6.72
C GLU A 47 1.21 0.90 7.73
N MET A 48 0.56 2.01 7.33
CA MET A 48 -0.41 2.70 8.19
C MET A 48 -1.56 1.78 8.63
N MET A 49 -2.07 0.92 7.74
CA MET A 49 -3.10 -0.06 8.10
C MET A 49 -2.55 -1.17 9.01
N SER A 50 -1.30 -1.60 8.83
CA SER A 50 -0.64 -2.60 9.68
C SER A 50 -0.49 -2.08 11.10
N ASP A 51 -0.11 -0.81 11.27
CA ASP A 51 -0.02 -0.18 12.59
C ASP A 51 -1.38 -0.20 13.30
N ILE A 52 -2.45 0.15 12.58
CA ILE A 52 -3.83 0.09 13.09
C ILE A 52 -4.23 -1.34 13.44
N GLN A 53 -3.89 -2.34 12.61
CA GLN A 53 -4.20 -3.73 12.89
C GLN A 53 -3.50 -4.24 14.14
N SER A 54 -2.25 -3.82 14.37
CA SER A 54 -1.52 -4.20 15.58
C SER A 54 -2.27 -3.73 16.83
N LEU A 55 -2.70 -2.46 16.86
CA LEU A 55 -3.48 -1.90 17.96
C LEU A 55 -4.90 -2.47 18.03
N LEU A 56 -5.50 -2.85 16.90
CA LEU A 56 -6.82 -3.47 16.86
C LEU A 56 -6.83 -4.80 17.61
N VAL A 57 -5.79 -5.62 17.46
CA VAL A 57 -5.65 -6.89 18.21
C VAL A 57 -5.62 -6.66 19.72
N TRP A 58 -4.92 -5.61 20.17
CA TRP A 58 -4.93 -5.20 21.57
C TRP A 58 -6.29 -4.64 22.01
N SER A 59 -6.96 -3.87 21.15
CA SER A 59 -8.30 -3.36 21.42
C SER A 59 -9.30 -4.50 21.61
N MET A 60 -9.16 -5.57 20.84
CA MET A 60 -9.93 -6.80 21.04
C MET A 60 -9.63 -7.50 22.36
N HIS A 61 -8.36 -7.51 22.78
CA HIS A 61 -8.03 -8.07 24.08
C HIS A 61 -8.74 -7.31 25.22
N GLN A 62 -8.81 -5.98 25.11
CA GLN A 62 -9.45 -5.13 26.11
C GLN A 62 -10.99 -5.12 26.04
N TYR A 63 -11.58 -5.19 24.84
CA TYR A 63 -13.02 -5.12 24.59
C TYR A 63 -13.56 -6.43 24.02
N HIS A 64 -13.11 -7.57 24.56
CA HIS A 64 -13.37 -8.91 24.02
C HIS A 64 -14.84 -9.19 23.67
N ASP A 65 -15.76 -8.73 24.53
CA ASP A 65 -17.20 -8.98 24.37
C ASP A 65 -17.95 -7.88 23.57
N ASP A 66 -17.27 -6.81 23.16
CA ASP A 66 -17.89 -5.65 22.48
C ASP A 66 -17.08 -5.24 21.24
N ILE A 67 -17.34 -5.96 20.14
CA ILE A 67 -16.67 -5.76 18.85
C ILE A 67 -16.95 -4.36 18.28
N MET A 68 -18.10 -3.76 18.58
CA MET A 68 -18.38 -2.39 18.17
C MET A 68 -17.41 -1.42 18.86
N LYS A 69 -17.14 -1.61 20.16
CA LYS A 69 -16.12 -0.84 20.88
C LYS A 69 -14.70 -1.16 20.42
N ALA A 70 -14.37 -2.43 20.20
CA ALA A 70 -13.03 -2.81 19.77
C ALA A 70 -12.67 -2.25 18.39
N CYS A 71 -13.63 -2.25 17.47
CA CYS A 71 -13.48 -1.66 16.14
C CYS A 71 -13.60 -0.14 16.10
N HIS A 72 -13.94 0.51 17.22
CA HIS A 72 -14.08 1.95 17.25
C HIS A 72 -12.69 2.61 17.24
N PHE A 73 -12.41 3.37 16.18
CA PHE A 73 -11.07 3.92 15.94
C PHE A 73 -10.48 4.69 17.15
N LYS A 74 -11.30 5.47 17.86
CA LYS A 74 -10.84 6.20 19.06
C LYS A 74 -10.37 5.27 20.17
N ASN A 75 -11.02 4.12 20.33
CA ASN A 75 -10.66 3.14 21.35
C ASN A 75 -9.33 2.46 20.97
N ILE A 76 -9.16 2.14 19.68
CA ILE A 76 -7.89 1.64 19.13
C ILE A 76 -6.74 2.65 19.39
N GLN A 77 -6.97 3.95 19.18
CA GLN A 77 -5.97 4.97 19.52
C GLN A 77 -5.64 5.02 21.01
N GLN A 78 -6.64 4.83 21.88
CA GLN A 78 -6.44 4.85 23.32
C GLN A 78 -5.64 3.64 23.83
N ILE A 79 -5.66 2.51 23.11
CA ILE A 79 -4.79 1.35 23.43
C ILE A 79 -3.33 1.76 23.50
N ALA A 80 -2.86 2.57 22.55
CA ALA A 80 -1.48 3.03 22.53
C ALA A 80 -1.09 3.83 23.78
N GLN A 81 -2.07 4.39 24.50
CA GLN A 81 -1.86 5.15 25.74
C GLN A 81 -2.02 4.29 26.99
N SER A 82 -2.47 3.04 26.86
CA SER A 82 -2.65 2.12 27.98
C SER A 82 -1.29 1.69 28.56
N VAL A 83 -1.25 1.53 29.89
CA VAL A 83 -0.04 1.09 30.61
C VAL A 83 0.40 -0.30 30.15
N GLU A 84 -0.57 -1.18 29.91
CA GLU A 84 -0.31 -2.55 29.45
C GLU A 84 0.38 -2.57 28.08
N PHE A 85 -0.19 -1.87 27.10
CA PHE A 85 0.43 -1.74 25.78
C PHE A 85 1.79 -1.08 25.87
N GLN A 86 1.95 0.02 26.62
CA GLN A 86 3.24 0.72 26.76
C GLN A 86 4.33 -0.16 27.38
N ASN A 87 3.99 -0.99 28.37
CA ASN A 87 4.92 -1.95 28.95
C ASN A 87 5.35 -3.02 27.93
N MET A 88 4.39 -3.58 27.18
CA MET A 88 4.65 -4.52 26.10
C MET A 88 5.45 -3.90 24.95
N ASN A 89 5.16 -2.65 24.62
CA ASN A 89 5.76 -1.94 23.49
C ASN A 89 7.24 -1.60 23.72
N ARG A 90 7.71 -1.56 24.96
CA ARG A 90 9.15 -1.47 25.28
C ARG A 90 9.96 -2.63 24.68
N ILE A 91 9.34 -3.80 24.54
CA ILE A 91 9.97 -5.00 23.98
C ILE A 91 9.67 -5.10 22.48
N LEU A 92 8.40 -4.91 22.09
CA LEU A 92 7.94 -5.13 20.71
C LEU A 92 8.30 -3.99 19.74
N LYS A 93 8.48 -2.75 20.24
CA LYS A 93 8.79 -1.56 19.44
C LYS A 93 7.83 -1.32 18.26
N LEU A 94 6.54 -1.58 18.48
CA LEU A 94 5.45 -1.26 17.57
C LEU A 94 5.22 0.26 17.51
N GLN A 95 4.67 0.71 16.39
CA GLN A 95 4.22 2.07 16.19
C GLN A 95 3.02 2.36 17.11
N ASP A 96 3.18 3.33 18.02
CA ASP A 96 2.15 3.73 18.98
C ASP A 96 1.31 4.92 18.48
N GLN A 97 1.80 5.66 17.48
CA GLN A 97 1.08 6.73 16.82
C GLN A 97 0.55 6.30 15.46
N ILE A 98 -0.73 5.93 15.41
CA ILE A 98 -1.40 5.61 14.14
C ILE A 98 -1.75 6.90 13.37
N ARG A 99 -1.34 6.93 12.10
CA ARG A 99 -1.67 8.02 11.17
C ARG A 99 -2.99 7.70 10.47
N GLN A 100 -3.92 8.64 10.44
CA GLN A 100 -5.16 8.50 9.67
C GLN A 100 -5.04 9.02 8.23
N GLN A 101 -4.06 9.89 7.98
CA GLN A 101 -3.87 10.55 6.71
C GLN A 101 -2.38 10.65 6.43
N SER A 102 -2.03 10.74 5.15
CA SER A 102 -0.67 10.95 4.71
C SER A 102 -0.64 11.76 3.42
N GLN A 103 0.54 11.86 2.81
CA GLN A 103 0.68 12.46 1.50
C GLN A 103 -0.19 11.72 0.47
N PHE A 104 -0.28 10.38 0.50
CA PHE A 104 -1.03 9.61 -0.51
C PHE A 104 -2.38 9.07 -0.02
N VAL A 105 -2.55 8.93 1.30
CA VAL A 105 -3.77 8.42 1.93
C VAL A 105 -4.64 9.59 2.38
N GLU A 106 -5.89 9.60 1.91
CA GLU A 106 -6.90 10.61 2.24
C GLU A 106 -7.43 10.38 3.65
N GLN A 107 -7.75 9.13 3.97
CA GLN A 107 -8.28 8.73 5.27
C GLN A 107 -8.14 7.21 5.45
N ILE A 108 -8.05 6.78 6.71
CA ILE A 108 -8.28 5.40 7.12
C ILE A 108 -9.54 5.32 7.96
N LYS A 109 -10.45 4.42 7.60
CA LYS A 109 -11.68 4.13 8.35
C LYS A 109 -11.61 2.74 8.96
N VAL A 110 -12.04 2.61 10.20
CA VAL A 110 -12.19 1.32 10.89
C VAL A 110 -13.64 1.18 11.34
N ASN A 111 -14.31 0.13 10.89
CA ASN A 111 -15.71 -0.13 11.22
C ASN A 111 -15.93 -1.61 11.50
N ALA A 112 -16.77 -1.92 12.48
CA ALA A 112 -17.30 -3.28 12.62
C ALA A 112 -18.29 -3.59 11.49
N LYS A 113 -18.30 -4.84 11.02
CA LYS A 113 -19.40 -5.32 10.18
C LYS A 113 -20.67 -5.54 11.00
N PRO A 114 -21.85 -5.49 10.35
CA PRO A 114 -23.13 -5.84 11.00
C PRO A 114 -23.18 -7.27 11.55
N ASP A 115 -22.33 -8.16 11.05
CA ASP A 115 -22.22 -9.54 11.55
C ASP A 115 -21.54 -9.64 12.92
N LEU A 116 -20.99 -8.52 13.45
CA LEU A 116 -20.29 -8.45 14.72
C LEU A 116 -19.18 -9.51 14.85
N HIS A 117 -18.56 -9.91 13.74
CA HIS A 117 -17.43 -10.83 13.72
C HIS A 117 -16.26 -10.31 12.90
N HIS A 118 -16.45 -9.22 12.16
CA HIS A 118 -15.39 -8.61 11.40
C HIS A 118 -15.14 -7.16 11.76
N CYS A 119 -13.87 -6.78 11.77
CA CYS A 119 -13.43 -5.40 11.65
C CYS A 119 -12.95 -5.14 10.23
N ILE A 120 -13.38 -4.02 9.65
CA ILE A 120 -12.94 -3.55 8.35
C ILE A 120 -12.09 -2.30 8.55
N THR A 121 -10.80 -2.40 8.22
CA THR A 121 -9.90 -1.25 8.13
C THR A 121 -9.68 -0.92 6.66
N THR A 122 -10.10 0.27 6.22
CA THR A 122 -9.98 0.68 4.80
C THR A 122 -9.17 1.95 4.68
N ALA A 123 -8.10 1.92 3.89
CA ALA A 123 -7.34 3.09 3.47
C ALA A 123 -7.80 3.56 2.08
N TYR A 124 -8.17 4.83 1.98
CA TYR A 124 -8.57 5.48 0.73
C TYR A 124 -7.42 6.35 0.21
N PHE A 125 -7.08 6.20 -1.07
CA PHE A 125 -6.06 7.03 -1.72
C PHE A 125 -6.66 8.35 -2.18
N ARG A 126 -5.91 9.45 -2.00
CA ARG A 126 -6.33 10.79 -2.43
C ARG A 126 -6.58 10.85 -3.94
N LYS A 127 -7.50 11.72 -4.32
CA LYS A 127 -7.78 12.09 -5.73
C LYS A 127 -6.97 13.30 -6.15
N GLU A 128 -5.63 13.21 -6.06
CA GLU A 128 -4.73 14.32 -6.34
C GLU A 128 -3.71 13.98 -7.45
N PRO A 129 -3.19 14.97 -8.22
CA PRO A 129 -2.33 14.71 -9.39
C PRO A 129 -1.01 13.99 -9.09
N PHE A 130 -0.48 14.12 -7.87
CA PHE A 130 0.75 13.43 -7.47
C PHE A 130 0.49 11.98 -7.03
N VAL A 131 -0.76 11.58 -6.80
CA VAL A 131 -1.11 10.17 -6.58
C VAL A 131 -1.20 9.51 -7.95
N SER A 132 -0.65 8.31 -8.06
CA SER A 132 -0.67 7.60 -9.35
C SER A 132 -2.10 7.35 -9.83
N GLU A 133 -2.33 7.57 -11.13
CA GLU A 133 -3.58 7.21 -11.82
C GLU A 133 -4.03 5.76 -11.58
N LEU A 134 -3.09 4.86 -11.27
CA LEU A 134 -3.38 3.46 -11.02
C LEU A 134 -4.11 3.22 -9.69
N ILE A 135 -3.99 4.14 -8.74
CA ILE A 135 -4.52 4.01 -7.37
C ILE A 135 -5.31 5.22 -6.88
N THR A 136 -5.26 6.35 -7.59
CA THR A 136 -5.97 7.58 -7.22
C THR A 136 -7.47 7.33 -7.05
N GLY A 137 -8.04 7.73 -5.91
CA GLY A 137 -9.45 7.47 -5.56
C GLY A 137 -9.83 6.01 -5.33
N LYS A 138 -8.87 5.08 -5.31
CA LYS A 138 -9.06 3.66 -5.01
C LYS A 138 -8.85 3.39 -3.52
N TYR A 139 -9.04 2.14 -3.10
CA TYR A 139 -8.85 1.74 -1.70
C TYR A 139 -8.19 0.39 -1.55
N ILE A 140 -7.61 0.17 -0.37
CA ILE A 140 -7.27 -1.17 0.14
C ILE A 140 -7.99 -1.34 1.46
N SER A 141 -8.61 -2.50 1.65
CA SER A 141 -9.36 -2.85 2.83
C SER A 141 -8.87 -4.16 3.42
N TYR A 142 -8.71 -4.20 4.74
CA TYR A 142 -8.42 -5.40 5.49
C TYR A 142 -9.60 -5.77 6.36
N HIS A 143 -10.13 -6.97 6.13
CA HIS A 143 -11.22 -7.55 6.90
C HIS A 143 -10.61 -8.53 7.87
N TYR A 144 -10.52 -8.14 9.13
CA TYR A 144 -10.09 -9.00 10.22
C TYR A 144 -11.31 -9.78 10.73
N ASP A 145 -11.27 -11.10 10.65
CA ASP A 145 -12.27 -12.00 11.24
C ASP A 145 -11.81 -12.38 12.65
N PHE A 146 -12.60 -12.00 13.66
CA PHE A 146 -12.28 -12.27 15.07
C PHE A 146 -12.41 -13.74 15.45
N LYS A 147 -13.25 -14.50 14.75
CA LYS A 147 -13.50 -15.91 15.08
C LYS A 147 -12.39 -16.82 14.57
N SER A 148 -11.85 -16.52 13.39
CA SER A 148 -10.77 -17.30 12.79
C SER A 148 -9.40 -16.64 12.92
N GLU A 149 -9.32 -15.45 13.50
CA GLU A 149 -8.11 -14.62 13.62
C GLU A 149 -7.41 -14.40 12.27
N THR A 150 -8.19 -14.36 11.19
CA THR A 150 -7.65 -14.24 9.82
C THR A 150 -7.90 -12.87 9.23
N ILE A 151 -6.94 -12.38 8.43
CA ILE A 151 -7.08 -11.14 7.67
C ILE A 151 -7.32 -11.47 6.20
N LYS A 152 -8.40 -10.93 5.63
CA LYS A 152 -8.65 -10.92 4.19
C LYS A 152 -8.39 -9.51 3.65
N CYS A 153 -7.60 -9.40 2.59
CA CYS A 153 -7.42 -8.13 1.89
C CYS A 153 -8.37 -8.02 0.70
N VAL A 154 -8.99 -6.85 0.53
CA VAL A 154 -9.91 -6.50 -0.56
C VAL A 154 -9.51 -5.14 -1.14
N THR A 155 -9.66 -4.95 -2.45
CA THR A 155 -9.29 -3.69 -3.13
C THR A 155 -9.97 -3.54 -4.47
N ASN A 156 -10.18 -2.32 -4.93
CA ASN A 156 -10.58 -2.03 -6.31
C ASN A 156 -9.39 -1.61 -7.21
N ILE A 157 -8.14 -1.84 -6.77
CA ILE A 157 -6.93 -1.59 -7.57
C ILE A 157 -6.73 -2.70 -8.61
N ASP A 158 -6.86 -2.33 -9.89
CA ASP A 158 -6.77 -3.27 -11.02
C ASP A 158 -5.41 -3.94 -11.17
N LYS A 159 -4.32 -3.19 -10.92
CA LYS A 159 -2.96 -3.66 -11.18
C LYS A 159 -2.51 -4.65 -10.11
N ARG A 160 -2.73 -5.95 -10.39
CA ARG A 160 -2.39 -7.09 -9.51
C ARG A 160 -0.98 -7.04 -8.90
N ALA A 161 0.02 -6.55 -9.64
CA ALA A 161 1.39 -6.47 -9.15
C ALA A 161 1.54 -5.58 -7.90
N LEU A 162 0.64 -4.61 -7.67
CA LEU A 162 0.65 -3.71 -6.51
C LEU A 162 -0.02 -4.34 -5.27
N VAL A 163 -0.97 -5.25 -5.48
CA VAL A 163 -1.90 -5.78 -4.47
C VAL A 163 -2.01 -7.30 -4.54
N LYS A 164 -0.88 -8.01 -4.69
CA LYS A 164 -0.84 -9.46 -4.97
C LYS A 164 -1.63 -10.34 -3.99
N SER A 165 -1.74 -9.93 -2.72
CA SER A 165 -2.41 -10.66 -1.65
C SER A 165 -3.88 -10.25 -1.44
N CYS A 166 -4.41 -9.36 -2.27
CA CYS A 166 -5.76 -8.81 -2.13
C CYS A 166 -6.72 -9.38 -3.17
N ILE A 167 -7.95 -9.63 -2.74
CA ILE A 167 -9.09 -9.96 -3.58
C ILE A 167 -9.55 -8.66 -4.25
N ARG A 168 -9.89 -8.74 -5.55
CA ARG A 168 -10.38 -7.59 -6.30
C ARG A 168 -11.90 -7.57 -6.30
N GLU A 169 -12.47 -6.41 -6.01
CA GLU A 169 -13.91 -6.10 -6.07
C GLU A 169 -14.19 -4.97 -7.07
#